data_AF-A0A444J5Z1-F1
#
_entry.id   AF-A0A444J5Z1-F1
#
_cell.length_a   1.000
_cell.length_b   1.000
_cell.length_c   1.000
_cell.angle_alpha   90.00
_cell.angle_beta   90.00
_cell.angle_gamma   90.00
#
_symmetry.space_group_name_H-M   'P 1'
#
loop_
_entity.id
_entity.type
_entity.pdbx_description
1 polymer ?
#
loop_
_entity_poly.entity_id
_entity_poly.type
_entity_poly.pdbx_seq_one_letter_code
_entity_poly.pdbx_strand_id
1 'polypeptide(L)'
;MLRQSCRSRAERLLLDFIPMAEKKKNLLVYHVFFILICGGLFYFLWSAPPETTPRMPRDKNHEQFMDMDRKQAEGFCLECHGAEKIKPLSEKHPQPYRCLFCHKRVDQIRQLETGE
;
A
#
# COMPACT_ATOMS: atom_id res chain seq x y z
N MET A 1 16.07 -71.10 3.07
CA MET A 1 15.99 -70.88 1.61
C MET A 1 15.19 -69.61 1.36
N LEU A 2 15.86 -68.62 0.76
CA LEU A 2 15.37 -67.66 -0.27
C LEU A 2 14.03 -66.93 -0.01
N ARG A 3 14.08 -65.64 0.33
CA ARG A 3 14.18 -64.47 -0.58
C ARG A 3 12.82 -64.06 -1.17
N GLN A 4 12.60 -62.74 -1.11
CA GLN A 4 11.73 -61.91 -1.96
C GLN A 4 10.26 -61.86 -1.51
N SER A 5 9.87 -60.78 -0.84
CA SER A 5 9.50 -59.50 -1.47
C SER A 5 8.03 -59.50 -1.85
N CYS A 6 7.21 -58.97 -0.97
CA CYS A 6 6.11 -58.10 -1.38
C CYS A 6 5.76 -57.21 -0.21
N ARG A 7 6.31 -55.98 -0.25
CA ARG A 7 6.05 -54.87 0.65
C ARG A 7 4.56 -54.77 0.96
N SER A 8 4.26 -54.62 2.24
CA SER A 8 2.94 -54.35 2.78
C SER A 8 2.23 -53.25 2.01
N ARG A 9 0.96 -53.52 1.74
CA ARG A 9 -0.13 -52.72 1.13
C ARG A 9 -0.24 -51.23 1.52
N ALA A 10 0.58 -50.73 2.45
CA ALA A 10 0.55 -49.39 3.02
C ALA A 10 1.23 -48.31 2.15
N GLU A 11 2.17 -48.66 1.24
CA GLU A 11 2.86 -47.65 0.40
C GLU A 11 2.10 -47.23 -0.86
N ARG A 12 1.02 -47.93 -1.24
CA ARG A 12 0.21 -47.59 -2.43
C ARG A 12 -0.93 -46.61 -2.14
N LEU A 13 -1.06 -46.12 -0.91
CA LEU A 13 -2.17 -45.25 -0.50
C LEU A 13 -1.82 -43.75 -0.48
N LEU A 14 -0.60 -43.37 -0.87
CA LEU A 14 -0.14 -41.96 -0.82
C LEU A 14 0.08 -41.29 -2.18
N LEU A 15 -0.14 -41.96 -3.31
CA LEU A 15 0.11 -41.37 -4.64
C LEU A 15 -1.05 -41.39 -5.65
N ASP A 16 -2.22 -41.97 -5.33
CA ASP A 16 -3.24 -42.25 -6.35
C ASP A 16 -4.62 -41.59 -6.16
N PHE A 17 -4.81 -40.65 -5.23
CA PHE A 17 -6.11 -39.95 -5.11
C PHE A 17 -5.99 -38.43 -5.09
N ILE A 18 -5.40 -37.89 -6.17
CA ILE A 18 -5.76 -36.55 -6.69
C ILE A 18 -6.80 -36.77 -7.80
N PRO A 19 -8.11 -36.75 -7.53
CA PRO A 19 -9.10 -36.70 -8.59
C PRO A 19 -9.14 -35.27 -9.19
N MET A 20 -8.36 -35.09 -10.26
CA MET A 20 -8.53 -34.00 -11.23
C MET A 20 -9.18 -34.56 -12.50
N ALA A 21 -10.51 -34.57 -12.55
CA ALA A 21 -11.40 -34.56 -13.74
C ALA A 21 -12.70 -35.23 -13.31
N GLU A 22 -13.82 -34.52 -13.23
CA GLU A 22 -14.68 -34.26 -14.38
C GLU A 22 -15.60 -33.05 -14.05
N LYS A 23 -15.90 -32.19 -15.04
CA LYS A 23 -16.49 -30.81 -14.93
C LYS A 23 -15.57 -29.70 -14.36
N LYS A 24 -14.29 -29.69 -14.73
CA LYS A 24 -13.29 -28.73 -14.19
C LYS A 24 -12.96 -27.52 -15.07
N LYS A 25 -13.49 -27.46 -16.30
CA LYS A 25 -13.18 -26.39 -17.29
C LYS A 25 -13.61 -25.02 -16.79
N ASN A 26 -14.85 -24.91 -16.30
CA ASN A 26 -15.40 -23.65 -15.81
C ASN A 26 -14.71 -23.22 -14.50
N LEU A 27 -14.42 -24.16 -13.60
CA LEU A 27 -13.73 -23.89 -12.34
C LEU A 27 -12.28 -23.41 -12.56
N LEU A 28 -11.56 -24.04 -13.49
CA LEU A 28 -10.20 -23.62 -13.85
C LEU A 28 -10.20 -22.21 -14.45
N VAL A 29 -11.18 -21.89 -15.30
CA VAL A 29 -11.35 -20.54 -15.85
C VAL A 29 -11.57 -19.51 -14.74
N TYR A 30 -12.40 -19.79 -13.72
CA TYR A 30 -12.59 -18.87 -12.59
C TYR A 30 -11.32 -18.67 -11.76
N HIS A 31 -10.53 -19.73 -11.50
CA HIS A 31 -9.26 -19.59 -10.78
C HIS A 31 -8.22 -18.77 -11.56
N VAL A 32 -8.08 -19.00 -12.86
CA VAL A 32 -7.17 -18.22 -13.71
C VAL A 32 -7.61 -16.76 -13.76
N PHE A 33 -8.90 -16.51 -13.94
CA PHE A 33 -9.46 -15.16 -13.93
C PHE A 33 -9.23 -14.44 -12.59
N PHE A 34 -9.45 -15.13 -11.47
CA PHE A 34 -9.20 -14.58 -10.13
C PHE A 34 -7.72 -14.23 -9.94
N ILE A 35 -6.79 -15.11 -10.34
CA ILE A 35 -5.35 -14.84 -10.25
C ILE A 35 -4.96 -13.65 -11.13
N LEU A 36 -5.53 -13.52 -12.33
CA LEU A 36 -5.28 -12.37 -13.20
C LEU A 36 -5.77 -11.06 -12.59
N ILE A 37 -6.96 -11.04 -11.97
CA ILE A 37 -7.46 -9.85 -11.27
C ILE A 37 -6.56 -9.51 -10.08
N CYS A 38 -6.26 -10.49 -9.22
CA CYS A 38 -5.43 -10.26 -8.04
C CYS A 38 -4.03 -9.82 -8.42
N GLY A 39 -3.40 -10.49 -9.40
CA GLY A 39 -2.09 -10.14 -9.92
C GLY A 39 -2.08 -8.77 -10.59
N GLY A 40 -3.11 -8.43 -11.35
CA GLY A 40 -3.26 -7.11 -11.97
C GLY A 40 -3.43 -5.99 -10.95
N LEU A 41 -4.28 -6.19 -9.94
CA LEU A 41 -4.46 -5.23 -8.85
C LEU A 41 -3.17 -5.05 -8.04
N PHE A 42 -2.49 -6.15 -7.72
CA PHE A 42 -1.20 -6.12 -7.05
C PHE A 42 -0.15 -5.36 -7.87
N TYR A 43 -0.03 -5.67 -9.16
CA TYR A 43 0.89 -4.97 -10.06
C TYR A 43 0.57 -3.47 -10.16
N PHE A 44 -0.70 -3.10 -10.23
CA PHE A 44 -1.15 -1.71 -10.27
C PHE A 44 -0.77 -0.95 -8.99
N LEU A 45 -1.04 -1.52 -7.81
CA LEU A 45 -0.66 -0.94 -6.52
C LEU A 45 0.86 -0.88 -6.35
N TRP A 46 1.59 -1.89 -6.84
CA TRP A 46 3.05 -1.93 -6.81
C TRP A 46 3.68 -0.86 -7.72
N SER A 47 3.02 -0.52 -8.81
CA SER A 47 3.45 0.52 -9.74
C SER A 47 3.09 1.94 -9.28
N ALA A 48 2.59 2.11 -8.05
CA ALA A 48 2.24 3.42 -7.53
C ALA A 48 3.48 4.34 -7.48
N PRO A 49 3.39 5.57 -8.04
CA PRO A 49 4.52 6.49 -8.05
C PRO A 49 4.92 6.89 -6.62
N PRO A 50 6.22 7.14 -6.36
CA PRO A 50 6.70 7.56 -5.05
C PRO A 50 6.09 8.91 -4.65
N GLU A 51 6.09 9.22 -3.34
CA GLU A 51 5.59 10.50 -2.84
C GLU A 51 6.34 11.69 -3.48
N THR A 52 5.63 12.45 -4.32
CA THR A 52 6.21 13.57 -5.08
C THR A 52 6.12 14.90 -4.34
N THR A 53 5.50 14.91 -3.16
CA THR A 53 5.27 16.14 -2.39
C THR A 53 6.35 16.36 -1.33
N PRO A 54 6.93 17.57 -1.23
CA PRO A 54 7.93 17.87 -0.22
C PRO A 54 7.31 17.89 1.17
N ARG A 55 8.09 17.50 2.19
CA ARG A 55 7.66 17.52 3.59
C ARG A 55 7.70 18.93 4.17
N MET A 56 6.94 19.16 5.23
CA MET A 56 6.98 20.43 5.96
C MET A 56 8.35 20.58 6.67
N PRO A 57 9.07 21.70 6.48
CA PRO A 57 10.34 21.94 7.16
C PRO A 57 10.12 22.11 8.66
N ARG A 58 11.13 21.69 9.45
CA ARG A 58 11.19 21.98 10.89
C ARG A 58 12.08 23.21 11.10
N ASP A 59 11.49 24.38 10.93
CA ASP A 59 12.11 25.66 11.22
C ASP A 59 11.29 26.45 12.26
N LYS A 60 11.84 27.57 12.74
CA LYS A 60 11.20 28.41 13.77
C LYS A 60 9.83 28.94 13.38
N ASN A 61 9.55 29.10 12.09
CA ASN A 61 8.25 29.58 11.60
C ASN A 61 7.21 28.46 11.56
N HIS A 62 7.67 27.21 11.45
CA HIS A 62 6.82 26.02 11.35
C HIS A 62 6.74 25.18 12.63
N GLU A 63 7.55 25.49 13.65
CA GLU A 63 7.62 24.76 14.93
C GLU A 63 6.26 24.74 15.65
N GLN A 64 5.56 25.87 15.69
CA GLN A 64 4.22 25.99 16.28
C GLN A 64 3.16 25.06 15.66
N PHE A 65 3.33 24.66 14.39
CA PHE A 65 2.37 23.79 13.68
C PHE A 65 2.67 22.29 13.87
N MET A 66 3.78 21.95 14.52
CA MET A 66 4.13 20.57 14.83
C MET A 66 3.25 20.02 15.95
N ASP A 67 3.01 20.82 16.99
CA ASP A 67 2.25 20.41 18.18
C ASP A 67 0.74 20.69 18.07
N MET A 68 0.33 21.46 17.06
CA MET A 68 -1.06 21.84 16.83
C MET A 68 -1.84 20.74 16.08
N ASP A 69 -3.16 20.68 16.32
CA ASP A 69 -4.07 19.83 15.54
C ASP A 69 -3.98 20.13 14.04
N ARG A 70 -4.05 19.10 13.21
CA ARG A 70 -3.86 19.21 11.76
C ARG A 70 -4.88 20.16 11.14
N LYS A 71 -6.14 20.07 11.54
CA LYS A 71 -7.22 20.89 10.98
C LYS A 71 -7.07 22.35 11.38
N GLN A 72 -6.55 22.59 12.58
CA GLN A 72 -6.32 23.94 13.08
C GLN A 72 -5.10 24.60 12.42
N ALA A 73 -4.00 23.85 12.27
CA ALA A 73 -2.77 24.32 11.63
C ALA A 73 -3.00 24.72 10.16
N GLU A 74 -3.83 23.97 9.42
CA GLU A 74 -4.16 24.23 8.01
C GLU A 74 -4.76 25.63 7.78
N GLY A 75 -5.45 26.21 8.77
CA GLY A 75 -6.03 27.55 8.67
C GLY A 75 -4.98 28.67 8.60
N PHE A 76 -3.80 28.47 9.20
CA PHE A 76 -2.74 29.48 9.29
C PHE A 76 -1.80 29.46 8.08
N CYS A 77 -1.77 28.36 7.32
CA CYS A 77 -0.83 28.20 6.21
C CYS A 77 -0.99 29.31 5.16
N LEU A 78 -2.23 29.69 4.84
CA LEU A 78 -2.54 30.69 3.82
C LEU A 78 -2.12 32.12 4.19
N GLU A 79 -1.79 32.40 5.45
CA GLU A 79 -1.28 33.71 5.88
C GLU A 79 0.07 34.04 5.22
N CYS A 80 0.92 33.03 5.09
CA CYS A 80 2.26 33.15 4.47
C CYS A 80 2.30 32.59 3.04
N HIS A 81 1.45 31.61 2.73
CA HIS A 81 1.44 30.87 1.47
C HIS A 81 0.32 31.24 0.50
N GLY A 82 -0.57 32.18 0.86
CA GLY A 82 -1.62 32.68 0.00
C GLY A 82 -1.12 33.43 -1.24
N ALA A 83 -2.05 33.78 -2.14
CA ALA A 83 -1.76 34.65 -3.28
C ALA A 83 -1.16 35.98 -2.78
N GLU A 84 -0.04 36.39 -3.36
CA GLU A 84 0.69 37.63 -3.00
C GLU A 84 1.23 37.69 -1.57
N LYS A 85 1.39 36.55 -0.89
CA LYS A 85 2.00 36.48 0.44
C LYS A 85 3.51 36.25 0.36
N ILE A 86 4.14 36.09 1.52
CA ILE A 86 5.60 35.93 1.71
C ILE A 86 6.18 34.89 0.74
N LYS A 87 5.50 33.76 0.60
CA LYS A 87 5.92 32.68 -0.30
C LYS A 87 4.70 32.02 -0.96
N PRO A 88 4.21 32.57 -2.08
CA PRO A 88 2.99 32.10 -2.69
C PRO A 88 3.13 30.65 -3.19
N LEU A 89 2.00 29.94 -3.22
CA LEU A 89 1.91 28.63 -3.87
C LEU A 89 2.20 28.74 -5.38
N SER A 90 2.78 27.67 -5.95
CA SER A 90 2.95 27.55 -7.40
C SER A 90 1.59 27.47 -8.09
N GLU A 91 1.51 27.97 -9.33
CA GLU A 91 0.32 27.88 -10.19
C GLU A 91 -0.15 26.43 -10.43
N LYS A 92 0.77 25.45 -10.33
CA LYS A 92 0.46 24.02 -10.48
C LYS A 92 0.02 23.35 -9.17
N HIS A 93 -0.06 24.08 -8.07
CA HIS A 93 -0.47 23.51 -6.79
C HIS A 93 -1.97 23.16 -6.84
N PRO A 94 -2.37 21.97 -6.36
CA PRO A 94 -3.78 21.62 -6.26
C PRO A 94 -4.53 22.56 -5.30
N GLN A 95 -5.85 22.44 -5.26
CA GLN A 95 -6.73 23.15 -4.33
C GLN A 95 -6.20 23.27 -2.87
N PRO A 96 -6.07 24.49 -2.33
CA PRO A 96 -5.26 24.78 -1.13
C PRO A 96 -6.06 24.73 0.19
N TYR A 97 -6.84 23.68 0.41
CA TYR A 97 -7.65 23.56 1.65
C TYR A 97 -7.12 22.50 2.64
N ARG A 98 -6.19 21.64 2.22
CA ARG A 98 -5.62 20.54 3.04
C ARG A 98 -4.13 20.42 2.83
N CYS A 99 -3.37 21.34 3.42
CA CYS A 99 -1.92 21.40 3.26
C CYS A 99 -1.24 20.15 3.85
N LEU A 100 -1.63 19.74 5.06
CA LEU A 100 -0.96 18.67 5.81
C LEU A 100 -1.33 17.26 5.34
N PHE A 101 -2.20 17.12 4.34
CA PHE A 101 -2.50 15.82 3.72
C PHE A 101 -1.36 15.36 2.81
N CYS A 102 -0.86 16.28 1.96
CA CYS A 102 0.24 16.02 1.04
C CYS A 102 1.59 16.45 1.63
N HIS A 103 1.64 17.56 2.37
CA HIS A 103 2.84 18.02 3.08
C HIS A 103 2.88 17.41 4.49
N LYS A 104 3.15 16.10 4.54
CA LYS A 104 3.23 15.36 5.81
C LYS A 104 4.29 15.96 6.73
N ARG A 105 4.00 15.93 8.03
CA ARG A 105 4.97 16.27 9.06
C ARG A 105 5.93 15.10 9.30
N VAL A 106 7.13 15.41 9.78
CA VAL A 106 8.21 14.42 9.97
C VAL A 106 7.84 13.38 11.04
N ASP A 107 7.08 13.78 12.06
CA ASP A 107 6.55 12.92 13.14
C ASP A 107 5.60 11.83 12.64
N GLN A 108 4.79 12.09 11.61
CA GLN A 108 3.77 11.15 11.14
C GLN A 108 4.31 9.96 10.37
N ILE A 109 5.56 10.03 9.89
CA ILE A 109 6.16 8.92 9.14
C ILE A 109 6.61 7.81 10.09
N ARG A 110 7.03 8.17 11.30
CA ARG A 110 7.47 7.22 12.33
C ARG A 110 6.36 6.26 12.76
N GLN A 111 5.10 6.71 12.72
CA GLN A 111 3.95 5.88 13.08
C GLN A 111 3.53 4.88 11.99
N LEU A 112 3.87 5.13 10.72
CA LEU A 112 3.63 4.19 9.63
C LEU A 112 4.68 3.05 9.60
N GLU A 113 5.84 3.28 10.20
CA GLU A 113 6.90 2.26 10.33
C GLU A 113 6.71 1.34 11.54
N THR A 114 5.92 1.75 12.55
CA THR A 114 5.78 1.01 13.82
C THR A 114 4.61 0.05 13.92
N GLY A 115 3.72 -0.04 12.91
CA GLY A 115 2.80 -1.17 12.73
C GLY A 115 2.14 -1.74 14.00
N GLU A 116 1.46 -0.90 14.78
CA GLU A 116 0.43 -1.33 15.75
C GLU A 116 -0.95 -0.92 15.25
#